data_AF-A0A1M5JRU1-F1
#
_entry.id   AF-A0A1M5JRU1-F1
#
_cell.length_a   1.000
_cell.length_b   1.000
_cell.length_c   1.000
_cell.angle_alpha   90.00
_cell.angle_beta   90.00
_cell.angle_gamma   90.00
#
_symmetry.space_group_name_H-M   'P 1'
#
loop_
_entity.id
_entity.type
_entity.pdbx_description
1 polymer ?
#
loop_
_entity_poly.entity_id
_entity_poly.type
_entity_poly.pdbx_seq_one_letter_code
_entity_poly.pdbx_strand_id
1 'polypeptide(L)' 'MLLALLIILYLAILFLELPFLYQKRLYKEIIIFLIVFSLGVYLSLAQFKGKLIFNPIAPLFEVYKLKI' A
#
# COMPACT_ATOMS: atom_id res chain seq x y z
N MET A 1 -10.40 -4.41 14.79
CA MET A 1 -9.16 -3.83 15.37
C MET A 1 -8.09 -3.58 14.31
N LEU A 2 -7.70 -4.56 13.50
CA LEU A 2 -6.65 -4.39 12.47
C LEU A 2 -6.97 -3.37 11.36
N LEU A 3 -8.24 -3.25 10.94
CA LEU A 3 -8.61 -2.29 9.87
C LEU A 3 -8.40 -0.83 10.29
N ALA A 4 -8.68 -0.50 11.56
CA ALA A 4 -8.44 0.83 12.10
C ALA A 4 -6.95 1.17 12.10
N LEU A 5 -6.09 0.21 12.45
CA LEU A 5 -4.64 0.37 12.37
C LEU A 5 -4.18 0.64 10.93
N LEU A 6 -4.74 -0.08 9.96
CA LEU A 6 -4.46 0.12 8.54
C LEU A 6 -4.80 1.55 8.07
N ILE A 7 -5.97 2.05 8.48
CA ILE A 7 -6.40 3.42 8.18
C ILE A 7 -5.47 4.46 8.83
N ILE A 8 -5.09 4.25 10.10
CA ILE A 8 -4.16 5.14 10.80
C ILE A 8 -2.81 5.17 10.06
N LEU A 9 -2.32 4.02 9.59
CA LEU A 9 -1.08 3.94 8.82
C LEU A 9 -1.17 4.76 7.53
N TYR A 10 -2.26 4.63 6.78
CA TYR A 10 -2.48 5.42 5.55
C TYR A 10 -2.50 6.92 5.82
N LEU A 11 -3.20 7.35 6.87
CA LEU A 11 -3.24 8.75 7.25
C LEU A 11 -1.87 9.26 7.69
N ALA A 12 -1.10 8.48 8.44
CA ALA A 12 0.24 8.83 8.85
C ALA A 12 1.18 9.03 7.65
N ILE A 13 1.11 8.15 6.64
CA ILE A 13 1.89 8.26 5.41
C ILE A 13 1.52 9.53 4.64
N LEU A 14 0.21 9.78 4.42
CA LEU A 14 -0.26 10.98 3.74
C LEU A 14 0.16 12.26 4.49
N PHE A 15 0.03 12.26 5.82
CA PHE A 15 0.36 13.41 6.65
C PHE A 15 1.87 13.70 6.68
N LEU A 16 2.73 12.69 6.55
CA LEU A 16 4.17 12.88 6.49
C LEU A 16 4.63 13.35 5.10
N GLU A 17 4.14 12.71 4.03
CA GLU A 17 4.67 12.92 2.67
C GLU A 17 4.04 14.09 1.91
N LEU A 18 2.72 14.29 2.01
CA LEU A 18 2.06 15.39 1.28
C LEU A 18 2.59 16.78 1.65
N PRO A 19 2.78 17.17 2.94
CA PRO A 19 3.29 18.50 3.24
C PRO A 19 4.72 18.69 2.75
N PHE A 20 5.56 17.65 2.80
CA PHE A 20 6.92 17.70 2.28
C PHE A 20 6.94 17.95 0.77
N LEU A 21 6.11 17.23 0.00
CA LEU A 21 6.00 17.42 -1.44
C LEU A 21 5.38 18.77 -1.82
N TYR A 22 4.38 19.22 -1.04
CA TYR A 22 3.71 20.49 -1.25
C TYR A 22 4.64 21.68 -0.98
N GLN A 23 5.42 21.64 0.11
CA GLN A 23 6.40 22.69 0.43
C GLN A 23 7.45 22.84 -0.67
N LYS A 24 7.83 21.74 -1.33
CA LYS A 24 8.77 21.75 -2.45
C LYS A 24 8.13 22.06 -3.81
N ARG A 25 6.82 22.34 -3.86
CA ARG A 25 6.04 22.59 -5.09
C ARG A 25 6.14 21.45 -6.12
N LEU A 26 6.35 20.22 -5.65
CA LEU A 26 6.53 19.02 -6.47
C LEU A 26 5.16 18.41 -6.86
N TYR A 27 4.36 19.16 -7.61
CA TYR A 27 2.98 18.78 -7.91
C TYR A 27 2.85 17.54 -8.80
N LYS A 28 3.82 17.29 -9.69
CA LYS A 28 3.84 16.09 -10.53
C LYS A 28 4.09 14.84 -9.69
N GLU A 29 4.98 14.96 -8.72
CA GLU A 29 5.36 13.93 -7.78
C GLU A 29 4.21 13.62 -6.82
N ILE A 30 3.44 14.62 -6.39
CA ILE A 30 2.20 14.43 -5.62
C ILE A 30 1.22 13.55 -6.40
N ILE A 31 1.04 13.80 -7.71
CA ILE A 31 0.12 13.01 -8.54
C ILE A 31 0.62 11.55 -8.64
N ILE A 32 1.90 11.35 -8.92
CA ILE A 32 2.50 10.00 -9.02
C ILE A 32 2.37 9.27 -7.67
N PHE A 33 2.70 9.96 -6.57
CA PHE A 33 2.57 9.44 -5.22
C PHE A 33 1.13 9.02 -4.93
N LEU A 34 0.13 9.86 -5.21
CA LEU A 34 -1.28 9.53 -4.99
C LEU A 34 -1.74 8.33 -5.81
N ILE A 35 -1.29 8.18 -7.05
CA ILE A 35 -1.60 7.02 -7.89
C ILE A 35 -1.01 5.74 -7.28
N VAL A 36 0.28 5.76 -6.97
CA VAL A 36 0.99 4.59 -6.40
C VAL A 36 0.46 4.24 -5.01
N PHE A 37 0.22 5.24 -4.18
CA PHE A 37 -0.35 5.08 -2.84
C PHE A 37 -1.75 4.47 -2.91
N SER A 38 -2.60 4.97 -3.81
CA SER A 38 -3.97 4.44 -3.99
C SER A 38 -3.96 2.99 -4.48
N LEU A 39 -3.02 2.62 -5.37
CA LEU A 39 -2.80 1.22 -5.76
C LEU A 39 -2.38 0.37 -4.57
N GLY A 40 -1.43 0.86 -3.75
CA GLY A 40 -1.00 0.20 -2.53
C GLY A 40 -2.16 -0.05 -1.55
N VAL A 41 -2.95 0.98 -1.26
CA VAL A 41 -4.16 0.92 -0.41
C VAL A 41 -5.18 -0.07 -0.96
N TYR A 42 -5.39 -0.10 -2.28
CA TYR A 42 -6.30 -1.04 -2.90
C TYR A 42 -5.83 -2.50 -2.71
N LEU A 43 -4.55 -2.77 -2.98
CA LEU A 43 -3.96 -4.10 -2.86
C LEU A 43 -3.98 -4.60 -1.42
N SER A 44 -3.57 -3.75 -0.46
CA SER A 44 -3.57 -4.10 0.97
C SER A 44 -4.98 -4.30 1.52
N LEU A 45 -5.98 -3.53 1.08
CA LEU A 45 -7.38 -3.74 1.45
C LEU A 45 -7.95 -5.03 0.84
N ALA A 46 -7.60 -5.34 -0.39
CA ALA A 46 -8.01 -6.58 -1.03
C ALA A 46 -7.39 -7.81 -0.33
N GLN A 47 -6.11 -7.74 0.05
CA GLN A 47 -5.45 -8.74 0.89
C GLN A 47 -6.13 -8.85 2.27
N PHE A 48 -6.44 -7.73 2.92
CA PHE A 48 -7.11 -7.72 4.22
C PHE A 48 -8.51 -8.37 4.19
N LYS A 49 -9.24 -8.20 3.09
CA LYS A 49 -10.55 -8.83 2.88
C LYS A 49 -10.45 -10.32 2.47
N GLY A 50 -9.26 -10.89 2.44
CA GLY A 50 -9.05 -12.28 2.03
C GLY A 50 -9.32 -12.54 0.55
N LYS A 51 -9.42 -11.49 -0.29
CA LYS A 51 -9.42 -11.69 -1.74
C LYS A 51 -8.01 -12.13 -2.11
N LEU A 52 -7.90 -13.37 -2.60
CA LEU A 52 -6.71 -13.90 -3.25
C LEU A 52 -6.46 -13.08 -4.52
N ILE A 53 -5.82 -11.91 -4.36
CA ILE A 53 -5.12 -11.29 -5.48
C ILE A 53 -4.05 -12.30 -5.87
N PHE A 54 -4.04 -12.69 -7.15
CA PHE A 54 -3.02 -13.57 -7.69
C PHE A 54 -1.65 -13.02 -7.29
N ASN A 55 -0.97 -13.71 -6.39
CA ASN A 55 0.39 -13.38 -6.02
C ASN A 55 1.28 -14.10 -7.05
N PRO A 56 1.92 -13.39 -7.99
CA PRO A 56 2.78 -14.03 -9.00
C PRO A 56 3.98 -14.75 -8.38
N ILE A 57 4.26 -14.52 -7.09
CA ILE A 57 5.31 -15.17 -6.31
C ILE A 57 4.73 -16.38 -5.54
N ALA A 58 3.40 -16.55 -5.45
CA ALA A 58 2.74 -17.73 -4.84
C ALA A 58 3.33 -19.09 -5.30
N PRO A 59 3.61 -19.31 -6.61
CA PRO A 59 4.18 -20.57 -7.06
C PRO A 59 5.57 -20.83 -6.48
N LEU A 60 6.36 -19.78 -6.22
CA LEU A 60 7.68 -19.92 -5.60
C LEU A 60 7.56 -20.41 -4.15
N PHE A 61 6.54 -19.97 -3.40
CA PHE A 61 6.33 -20.45 -2.02
C PHE A 61 5.93 -21.93 -1.97
N GLU A 62 5.19 -22.43 -2.96
CA GLU A 62 4.91 -23.86 -3.11
C GLU A 62 6.15 -24.67 -3.44
N VAL A 63 7.01 -24.17 -4.34
CA VAL A 63 8.26 -24.84 -4.74
C VAL A 63 9.24 -24.95 -3.55
N TYR A 64 9.34 -23.92 -2.72
CA TYR A 64 10.28 -23.88 -1.61
C TYR A 64 9.70 -24.34 -0.26
N LYS A 65 8.42 -24.76 -0.19
CA LYS A 65 7.71 -25.18 1.05
C LYS A 65 7.92 -24.22 2.24
N LEU A 66 7.98 -22.93 1.97
CA LEU A 66 8.13 -21.93 3.02
C LEU A 66 6.77 -21.72 3.69
N LYS A 67 6.59 -22.31 4.88
CA LYS A 67 5.44 -22.02 5.76
C LYS A 67 5.66 -20.65 6.39
N ILE A 68 4.79 -19.69 6.06
CA ILE A 68 4.62 -18.42 6.77
C ILE A 68 3.30 -18.49 7.54
#